data_AF-A0A1X0VBM9-F1
#
_entry.id   AF-A0A1X0VBM9-F1
#
_cell.length_a   1.000
_cell.length_b   1.000
_cell.length_c   1.000
_cell.angle_alpha   90.00
_cell.angle_beta   90.00
_cell.angle_gamma   90.00
#
_symmetry.space_group_name_H-M   'P 1'
#
loop_
_entity.id
_entity.type
_entity.pdbx_description
1 polymer ?
#
loop_
_entity_poly.entity_id
_entity_poly.type
_entity_poly.pdbx_seq_one_letter_code
_entity_poly.pdbx_strand_id
1 'polypeptide(L)'
;MQSTLYYATPSSPQQRGSNENRNRKLRDWYPKGTSFKDVKQRQLDEVASKMNAMPLRQALDGKRPMVVFEQEYKAMQRYRRAYEKRKQRMLEERQNDEK
;
A
#
# COMPACT_ATOMS: atom_id res chain seq x y z
N MET A 1 -7.93 -10.71 10.12
CA MET A 1 -8.53 -9.68 9.24
C MET A 1 -8.96 -10.38 7.97
N GLN A 2 -10.23 -10.28 7.56
CA GLN A 2 -10.66 -10.74 6.24
C GLN A 2 -10.31 -9.63 5.23
N SER A 3 -9.55 -9.97 4.18
CA SER A 3 -9.20 -9.03 3.11
C SER A 3 -10.03 -9.34 1.88
N THR A 4 -10.73 -8.34 1.34
CA THR A 4 -11.46 -8.49 0.07
C THR A 4 -10.46 -8.61 -1.08
N LEU A 5 -10.62 -9.64 -1.92
CA LEU A 5 -9.78 -9.89 -3.07
C LEU A 5 -10.45 -9.34 -4.34
N TYR A 6 -9.69 -8.60 -5.14
CA TYR A 6 -10.14 -8.03 -6.40
C TYR A 6 -9.26 -8.55 -7.53
N TYR A 7 -9.88 -8.91 -8.65
CA TYR A 7 -9.20 -9.39 -9.85
C TYR A 7 -9.39 -8.41 -11.01
N ALA A 8 -8.37 -8.26 -11.83
CA ALA A 8 -8.52 -7.57 -13.10
C ALA A 8 -9.33 -8.43 -14.08
N THR A 9 -10.18 -7.81 -14.87
CA THR A 9 -10.92 -8.48 -15.93
C THR A 9 -9.96 -9.00 -17.01
N PRO A 10 -10.25 -10.16 -17.61
CA PRO A 10 -9.46 -10.67 -18.74
C PRO A 10 -9.31 -9.61 -19.84
N SER A 11 -8.18 -9.62 -20.52
CA SER A 11 -7.87 -8.71 -21.65
C SER A 11 -7.97 -7.22 -21.33
N SER A 12 -7.90 -6.83 -20.05
CA SER A 12 -8.02 -5.43 -19.60
C SER A 12 -6.73 -4.92 -18.95
N PRO A 13 -5.62 -4.74 -19.71
CA PRO A 13 -4.32 -4.36 -19.17
C PRO A 13 -4.35 -3.01 -18.41
N GLN A 14 -5.25 -2.11 -18.78
CA GLN A 14 -5.39 -0.77 -18.18
C GLN A 14 -5.71 -0.83 -16.69
N GLN A 15 -6.40 -1.88 -16.21
CA GLN A 15 -6.71 -2.07 -14.79
C GLN A 15 -5.46 -2.37 -13.93
N ARG A 16 -4.32 -2.62 -14.57
CA ARG A 16 -3.04 -2.87 -13.89
C ARG A 16 -1.95 -1.86 -14.27
N GLY A 17 -2.32 -0.76 -14.92
CA GLY A 17 -1.37 0.20 -15.50
C GLY A 17 -0.33 0.72 -14.49
N SER A 18 -0.76 1.04 -13.27
CA SER A 18 0.15 1.46 -12.19
C SER A 18 1.17 0.38 -11.81
N ASN A 19 0.74 -0.88 -11.72
CA ASN A 19 1.61 -2.01 -11.40
C ASN A 19 2.60 -2.28 -12.53
N GLU A 20 2.14 -2.24 -13.78
CA GLU A 20 2.99 -2.42 -14.96
C GLU A 20 4.06 -1.33 -15.06
N ASN A 21 3.70 -0.07 -14.80
CA ASN A 21 4.64 1.05 -14.76
C ASN A 21 5.71 0.85 -13.67
N ARG A 22 5.30 0.43 -12.47
CA ARG A 22 6.24 0.17 -11.37
C ARG A 22 7.14 -1.03 -11.63
N ASN A 23 6.61 -2.10 -12.22
CA ASN A 23 7.39 -3.27 -12.63
C ASN A 23 8.40 -2.92 -13.73
N ARG A 24 8.04 -2.02 -14.67
CA ARG A 24 8.99 -1.52 -15.66
C ARG A 24 10.13 -0.78 -14.99
N LYS A 25 9.83 0.11 -14.02
CA LYS A 25 10.85 0.84 -13.29
C LYS A 25 11.77 -0.09 -12.48
N LEU A 26 11.22 -1.15 -11.88
CA LEU A 26 12.01 -2.16 -11.16
C LEU A 26 13.11 -2.78 -12.05
N ARG A 27 12.84 -2.92 -13.35
CA ARG A 27 13.81 -3.49 -14.32
C ARG A 27 15.01 -2.60 -14.59
N ASP A 28 14.97 -1.33 -14.20
CA ASP A 28 16.16 -0.46 -14.25
C ASP A 28 17.22 -0.92 -13.24
N TRP A 29 16.83 -1.57 -12.15
CA TRP A 29 17.75 -2.15 -11.15
C TRP A 29 17.96 -3.65 -11.31
N TYR A 30 16.93 -4.37 -11.73
CA TYR A 30 16.98 -5.82 -11.94
C TYR A 30 16.53 -6.16 -13.37
N PRO A 31 17.43 -6.05 -14.37
CA PRO A 31 17.13 -6.35 -15.76
C PRO A 31 16.58 -7.76 -15.95
N LYS A 32 15.95 -7.99 -17.11
CA LYS A 32 15.42 -9.32 -17.46
C LYS A 32 16.54 -10.37 -17.40
N GLY A 33 16.27 -11.51 -16.76
CA GLY A 33 17.26 -12.56 -16.56
C GLY A 33 18.03 -12.48 -15.24
N THR A 34 17.81 -11.42 -14.44
CA THR A 34 18.37 -11.36 -13.08
C THR A 34 17.86 -12.53 -12.23
N SER A 35 18.79 -13.31 -11.69
CA SER A 35 18.49 -14.32 -10.66
C SER A 35 18.26 -13.62 -9.33
N PHE A 36 17.05 -13.74 -8.77
CA PHE A 36 16.76 -13.24 -7.43
C PHE A 36 17.27 -14.14 -6.30
N LYS A 37 17.86 -15.31 -6.62
CA LYS A 37 18.45 -16.20 -5.60
C LYS A 37 19.63 -15.55 -4.88
N ASP A 38 20.39 -14.72 -5.60
CA ASP A 38 21.60 -14.08 -5.10
C ASP A 38 21.34 -12.63 -4.62
N VAL A 39 20.12 -12.13 -4.80
CA VAL A 39 19.73 -10.79 -4.37
C VAL A 39 19.33 -10.84 -2.90
N LYS A 40 20.09 -10.14 -2.06
CA LYS A 40 19.82 -10.08 -0.62
C LYS A 40 18.62 -9.17 -0.33
N GLN A 41 17.89 -9.47 0.73
CA GLN A 41 16.76 -8.65 1.19
C GLN A 41 17.12 -7.16 1.33
N ARG A 42 18.29 -6.86 1.90
CA ARG A 42 18.80 -5.48 2.02
C ARG A 42 18.87 -4.74 0.67
N GLN A 43 19.24 -5.42 -0.41
CA GLN A 43 19.29 -4.82 -1.76
C GLN A 43 17.87 -4.55 -2.29
N LEU A 44 16.93 -5.45 -2.01
CA LEU A 44 15.51 -5.24 -2.34
C LEU A 44 14.94 -4.04 -1.57
N ASP A 45 15.25 -3.93 -0.28
CA ASP A 45 14.80 -2.83 0.57
C ASP A 45 15.38 -1.49 0.11
N GLU A 46 16.66 -1.47 -0.30
CA GLU A 46 17.29 -0.27 -0.85
C GLU A 46 16.60 0.19 -2.14
N VAL A 47 16.34 -0.75 -3.06
CA VAL A 47 15.61 -0.45 -4.30
C VAL A 47 14.18 0.00 -4.00
N ALA A 48 13.48 -0.65 -3.08
CA ALA A 48 12.13 -0.26 -2.67
C ALA A 48 12.11 1.15 -2.07
N SER A 49 13.09 1.48 -1.23
CA SER A 49 13.26 2.82 -0.65
C SER A 49 13.47 3.88 -1.74
N LYS A 50 14.39 3.64 -2.68
CA LYS A 50 14.61 4.51 -3.85
C LYS A 50 13.33 4.67 -4.66
N MET A 51 12.67 3.57 -4.99
CA MET A 51 11.43 3.54 -5.75
C MET A 51 10.30 4.31 -5.06
N ASN A 52 10.18 4.25 -3.73
CA ASN A 52 9.17 4.95 -2.94
C ASN A 52 9.50 6.43 -2.72
N ALA A 53 10.79 6.77 -2.83
CA ALA A 53 11.28 8.15 -2.84
C ALA A 53 11.11 8.84 -4.20
N MET A 54 10.90 8.11 -5.30
CA MET A 54 10.74 8.72 -6.62
C MET A 54 9.35 9.35 -6.81
N PRO A 55 9.26 10.59 -7.33
CA PRO A 55 8.01 11.20 -7.77
C PRO A 55 7.23 10.35 -8.79
N LEU A 56 5.90 10.23 -8.59
CA LEU A 56 5.00 9.66 -9.60
C LEU A 56 4.21 10.77 -10.30
N ARG A 57 4.62 11.13 -11.52
CA ARG A 57 4.06 12.27 -12.26
C ARG A 57 2.56 12.15 -12.54
N GLN A 58 2.11 11.00 -13.05
CA GLN A 58 0.71 10.81 -13.45
C GLN A 58 -0.19 10.33 -12.30
N ALA A 59 0.29 9.39 -11.48
CA ALA A 59 -0.53 8.75 -10.47
C ALA A 59 -0.68 9.57 -9.17
N LEU A 60 0.27 10.46 -8.88
CA LEU A 60 0.31 11.25 -7.63
C LEU A 60 0.71 12.71 -7.88
N ASP A 61 0.51 13.24 -9.08
CA ASP A 61 0.81 14.64 -9.44
C ASP A 61 2.25 15.06 -9.09
N GLY A 62 3.22 14.16 -9.30
CA GLY A 62 4.63 14.41 -8.98
C GLY A 62 4.99 14.27 -7.50
N LYS A 63 4.06 13.84 -6.63
CA LYS A 63 4.37 13.52 -5.24
C LYS A 63 5.09 12.19 -5.12
N ARG A 64 5.83 12.04 -4.02
CA ARG A 64 6.57 10.81 -3.68
C ARG A 64 5.62 9.83 -2.97
N PRO A 65 5.54 8.56 -3.41
CA PRO A 65 4.68 7.55 -2.79
C PRO A 65 4.83 7.45 -1.28
N MET A 66 6.08 7.47 -0.78
CA MET A 66 6.31 7.37 0.67
C MET A 66 5.68 8.51 1.47
N VAL A 67 5.63 9.72 0.90
CA VAL A 67 5.08 10.90 1.60
C VAL A 67 3.56 10.80 1.66
N VAL A 68 2.93 10.48 0.53
CA VAL A 68 1.47 10.31 0.46
C VAL A 68 1.03 9.12 1.33
N PHE A 69 1.75 8.00 1.26
CA PHE A 69 1.46 6.83 2.09
C PHE A 69 1.50 7.16 3.59
N GLU A 70 2.54 7.88 4.04
CA GLU A 70 2.67 8.27 5.44
C GLU A 70 1.52 9.18 5.91
N GLN A 71 1.06 10.10 5.06
CA GLN A 71 -0.08 10.97 5.35
C GLN A 71 -1.37 10.17 5.50
N GLU A 72 -1.66 9.30 4.53
CA GLU A 72 -2.85 8.43 4.54
C GLU A 72 -2.82 7.44 5.71
N TYR A 73 -1.66 6.87 6.00
CA TYR A 73 -1.47 5.96 7.13
C TYR A 73 -1.81 6.66 8.45
N LYS A 74 -1.32 7.88 8.67
CA LYS A 74 -1.68 8.68 9.86
C LYS A 74 -3.17 9.00 9.93
N ALA A 75 -3.81 9.33 8.80
CA ALA A 75 -5.26 9.55 8.74
C ALA A 75 -6.03 8.29 9.13
N MET A 76 -5.68 7.15 8.53
CA MET A 76 -6.28 5.84 8.83
C MET A 76 -6.12 5.44 10.29
N GLN A 77 -4.94 5.65 10.89
CA GLN A 77 -4.72 5.37 12.31
C GLN A 77 -5.61 6.23 13.22
N ARG A 78 -5.82 7.51 12.87
CA ARG A 78 -6.75 8.38 13.61
C ARG A 78 -8.19 7.87 13.52
N TYR A 79 -8.65 7.52 12.31
CA TYR A 79 -9.98 6.96 12.11
C TYR A 79 -10.19 5.65 12.87
N ARG A 80 -9.19 4.76 12.84
CA ARG A 80 -9.21 3.48 13.55
C ARG A 80 -9.39 3.69 15.05
N ARG A 81 -8.59 4.56 15.67
CA ARG A 81 -8.69 4.87 17.11
C ARG A 81 -10.07 5.42 17.48
N ALA A 82 -10.61 6.33 16.67
CA ALA A 82 -11.94 6.89 16.90
C ALA A 82 -13.05 5.83 16.78
N TYR A 83 -12.95 4.95 15.78
CA TYR A 83 -13.86 3.82 15.59
C TYR A 83 -13.81 2.85 16.77
N GLU A 84 -12.62 2.44 17.20
CA GLU A 84 -12.43 1.53 18.34
C GLU A 84 -13.02 2.12 19.62
N LYS A 85 -12.76 3.40 19.92
CA LYS A 85 -13.34 4.10 21.08
C LYS A 85 -14.87 4.15 21.01
N ARG A 86 -15.45 4.45 19.84
CA ARG A 86 -16.90 4.46 19.65
C ARG A 86 -17.49 3.06 19.81
N LYS A 87 -16.85 2.04 19.22
CA LYS A 87 -17.27 0.64 19.34
C LYS A 87 -17.27 0.19 20.79
N GLN A 88 -16.24 0.55 21.54
CA GLN A 88 -16.14 0.22 22.95
C GLN A 88 -17.26 0.86 23.78
N ARG A 89 -17.54 2.16 23.59
CA ARG A 89 -18.68 2.83 24.24
C ARG A 89 -20.02 2.18 23.93
N MET A 90 -20.29 1.87 22.66
CA MET A 90 -21.54 1.19 22.27
C MET A 90 -21.67 -0.20 22.90
N LEU A 91 -20.56 -0.91 23.11
CA LEU A 91 -20.56 -2.20 23.80
C LEU A 91 -20.81 -2.03 25.29
N GLU A 92 -20.21 -1.02 25.92
CA GLU A 92 -20.43 -0.67 27.33
C GLU A 92 -21.88 -0.25 27.58
N GLU A 93 -22.48 0.56 26.72
CA GLU A 93 -23.89 0.97 26.77
C GLU A 93 -24.81 -0.25 26.69
N ARG A 94 -24.60 -1.13 25.70
CA ARG A 94 -25.39 -2.39 25.57
C ARG A 94 -25.26 -3.29 26.78
N GLN A 95 -24.06 -3.44 27.34
CA GLN A 95 -23.85 -4.24 28.54
C GLN A 95 -24.51 -3.64 29.79
N ASN A 96 -24.71 -2.32 29.83
CA ASN A 96 -25.43 -1.66 30.90
C ASN A 96 -26.95 -1.76 30.73
N ASP A 97 -27.46 -1.74 29.50
CA ASP A 97 -28.89 -1.94 29.21
C ASP A 97 -29.35 -3.39 29.46
N GLU A 98 -28.44 -4.36 29.38
CA GLU A 98 -28.69 -5.79 29.64
C GLU A 98 -28.58 -6.18 31.13
N LYS A 99 -28.21 -5.26 32.03
CA LYS A 99 -28.09 -5.47 33.48
C LYS A 99 -29.27 -4.89 34.24
#